data_AF-A0AAW9EGR4-F1
#
_entry.id   AF-A0AAW9EGR4-F1
#
_cell.length_a   1.000
_cell.length_b   1.000
_cell.length_c   1.000
_cell.angle_alpha   90.00
_cell.angle_beta   90.00
_cell.angle_gamma   90.00
#
_symmetry.space_group_name_H-M   'P 1'
#
loop_
_entity.id
_entity.type
_entity.pdbx_description
1 polymer ?
#
loop_
_entity_poly.entity_id
_entity_poly.type
_entity_poly.pdbx_seq_one_letter_code
_entity_poly.pdbx_strand_id
1 'polypeptide(L)'
;NPAYRQRIAFLEEPCKTREDSRAFSRETGIAIAWDESLREADFRFVAEPGVRAVVIKPTLTGSLQKVQQQVAAAHALGLSVV
;
A
#
# COMPACT_ATOMS: atom_id res chain seq x y z
N ASN A 1 8.34 4.30 -22.41
CA ASN A 1 9.02 5.56 -22.06
C ASN A 1 8.95 5.76 -20.54
N PRO A 2 10.09 5.74 -19.81
CA PRO A 2 10.15 5.97 -18.36
C PRO A 2 9.47 7.26 -17.87
N ALA A 3 9.35 8.28 -18.73
CA ALA A 3 8.65 9.53 -18.42
C ALA A 3 7.19 9.34 -17.99
N TYR A 4 6.57 8.21 -18.32
CA TYR A 4 5.17 7.93 -17.99
C TYR A 4 4.97 7.20 -16.65
N ARG A 5 6.03 6.79 -15.96
CA ARG A 5 5.91 6.03 -14.69
C ARG A 5 5.10 6.79 -13.63
N GLN A 6 5.21 8.11 -13.64
CA GLN A 6 4.51 9.01 -12.72
C GLN A 6 2.97 8.98 -12.89
N ARG A 7 2.47 8.43 -14.01
CA ARG A 7 1.03 8.26 -14.28
C ARG A 7 0.46 6.96 -13.70
N ILE A 8 1.31 6.05 -13.23
CA ILE A 8 0.87 4.86 -12.51
C ILE A 8 0.43 5.32 -11.12
N ALA A 9 -0.85 5.18 -10.80
CA ALA A 9 -1.39 5.59 -9.50
C ALA A 9 -0.64 4.85 -8.37
N PHE A 10 -0.55 3.54 -8.50
CA PHE A 10 0.30 2.65 -7.71
C PHE A 10 0.42 1.29 -8.40
N LEU A 11 1.39 0.48 -7.97
CA LEU A 11 1.50 -0.93 -8.31
C LEU A 11 1.46 -1.76 -7.01
N GLU A 12 0.52 -2.70 -6.94
CA GLU A 12 0.30 -3.54 -5.75
C GLU A 12 1.39 -4.60 -5.63
N GLU A 13 2.04 -4.69 -4.46
CA GLU A 13 2.94 -5.79 -4.07
C GLU A 13 3.92 -6.25 -5.19
N PRO A 14 4.77 -5.36 -5.75
CA PRO A 14 5.62 -5.66 -6.92
C PRO A 14 6.59 -6.83 -6.73
N CYS A 15 6.95 -7.16 -5.50
CA CYS A 15 8.04 -8.07 -5.19
C CYS A 15 7.65 -9.07 -4.09
N LYS A 16 8.47 -10.12 -3.96
CA LYS A 16 8.23 -11.21 -3.00
C LYS A 16 8.29 -10.77 -1.54
N THR A 17 9.07 -9.73 -1.25
CA THR A 17 9.22 -9.19 0.10
C THR A 17 8.87 -7.71 0.12
N ARG A 18 8.36 -7.22 1.26
CA ARG A 18 8.08 -5.79 1.44
C ARG A 18 9.34 -4.93 1.33
N GLU A 19 10.52 -5.47 1.64
CA GLU A 19 11.79 -4.77 1.50
C GLU A 19 12.15 -4.56 0.04
N ASP A 20 12.03 -5.60 -0.78
CA ASP A 20 12.24 -5.52 -2.23
C ASP A 20 11.23 -4.57 -2.89
N SER A 21 9.96 -4.60 -2.47
CA SER A 21 8.93 -3.70 -2.99
C SER A 21 9.26 -2.23 -2.69
N ARG A 22 9.80 -1.94 -1.49
CA ARG A 22 10.29 -0.59 -1.14
C ARG A 22 11.51 -0.21 -1.99
N ALA A 23 12.45 -1.14 -2.21
CA ALA A 23 13.61 -0.90 -3.07
C ALA A 23 13.19 -0.61 -4.51
N PHE A 24 12.28 -1.42 -5.06
CA PHE A 24 11.68 -1.22 -6.38
C PHE A 24 11.07 0.18 -6.52
N SER A 25 10.29 0.63 -5.54
CA SER A 25 9.68 1.97 -5.60
C SER A 25 10.74 3.07 -5.63
N ARG A 26 11.76 2.97 -4.76
CA ARG A 26 12.88 3.95 -4.71
C ARG A 26 13.68 3.99 -6.01
N GLU A 27 13.98 2.83 -6.59
CA GLU A 27 14.84 2.72 -7.78
C GLU A 27 14.10 3.11 -9.07
N THR A 28 12.81 2.81 -9.16
CA THR A 28 12.04 3.01 -10.40
C THR A 28 11.26 4.31 -10.43
N GLY A 29 10.96 4.88 -9.26
CA GLY A 29 10.04 6.01 -9.08
C GLY A 29 8.57 5.65 -9.25
N ILE A 30 8.24 4.35 -9.31
CA ILE A 30 6.86 3.87 -9.39
C ILE A 30 6.28 3.79 -7.99
N ALA A 31 5.14 4.45 -7.77
CA ALA A 31 4.39 4.36 -6.53
C ALA A 31 3.89 2.93 -6.29
N ILE A 32 3.87 2.47 -5.05
CA ILE A 32 3.38 1.14 -4.68
C ILE A 32 2.19 1.19 -3.72
N ALA A 33 1.51 0.06 -3.61
CA ALA A 33 0.45 -0.16 -2.62
C ALA A 33 0.64 -1.50 -1.91
N TRP A 34 0.19 -1.55 -0.65
CA TRP A 34 0.14 -2.77 0.14
C TRP A 34 -1.24 -3.43 0.05
N ASP A 35 -1.28 -4.75 -0.13
CA ASP A 35 -2.51 -5.56 -0.23
C ASP A 35 -2.40 -6.84 0.62
N GLU A 36 -1.61 -7.83 0.19
CA GLU A 36 -1.30 -9.03 1.00
C GLU A 36 -0.75 -8.67 2.36
N SER A 37 0.14 -7.67 2.40
CA SER A 37 0.80 -7.25 3.62
C SER A 37 -0.18 -6.85 4.73
N LEU A 38 -1.36 -6.29 4.42
CA LEU A 38 -2.33 -5.85 5.44
C LEU A 38 -2.85 -6.99 6.35
N ARG A 39 -2.68 -8.23 5.91
CA ARG A 39 -3.14 -9.44 6.60
C ARG A 39 -2.02 -10.10 7.42
N GLU A 40 -0.79 -9.65 7.26
CA GLU A 40 0.35 -10.12 8.04
C GLU A 40 0.28 -9.62 9.49
N ALA A 41 0.63 -10.48 10.45
CA ALA A 41 0.48 -10.19 11.88
C ALA A 41 1.32 -8.99 12.36
N ASP A 42 2.40 -8.68 11.66
CA ASP A 42 3.33 -7.60 11.99
C ASP A 42 3.06 -6.29 11.21
N PHE A 43 2.02 -6.26 10.36
CA PHE A 43 1.74 -5.11 9.53
C PHE A 43 1.36 -3.88 10.36
N ARG A 44 1.90 -2.73 9.97
CA ARG A 44 1.61 -1.44 10.58
C ARG A 44 1.38 -0.41 9.49
N PHE A 45 0.32 0.38 9.65
CA PHE A 45 0.12 1.58 8.84
C PHE A 45 1.22 2.59 9.17
N VAL A 46 2.09 2.86 8.20
CA VAL A 46 3.18 3.84 8.30
C VAL A 46 3.25 4.63 6.99
N ALA A 47 3.49 5.93 7.08
CA ALA A 47 3.79 6.73 5.89
C ALA A 47 5.24 6.45 5.46
N GLU A 48 5.41 5.90 4.26
CA GLU A 48 6.71 5.51 3.73
C GLU A 48 6.94 6.14 2.35
N PRO A 49 8.17 6.61 2.04
CA PRO A 49 8.49 7.09 0.69
C PRO A 49 8.16 6.04 -0.37
N GLY A 50 7.40 6.43 -1.39
CA GLY A 50 7.02 5.56 -2.51
C GLY A 50 5.73 4.76 -2.31
N VAL A 51 5.24 4.60 -1.07
CA VAL A 51 3.92 3.99 -0.80
C VAL A 51 2.84 5.05 -0.93
N ARG A 52 1.83 4.81 -1.78
CA ARG A 52 0.74 5.78 -2.04
C ARG A 52 -0.65 5.29 -1.66
N ALA A 53 -0.84 3.97 -1.56
CA ALA A 53 -2.14 3.41 -1.24
C ALA A 53 -2.04 2.13 -0.43
N VAL A 54 -3.19 1.72 0.12
CA VAL A 54 -3.44 0.39 0.66
C VAL A 54 -4.71 -0.15 0.03
N VAL A 55 -4.76 -1.47 -0.16
CA VAL A 55 -5.94 -2.17 -0.69
C VAL A 55 -6.57 -2.97 0.45
N ILE A 56 -7.72 -2.51 0.94
CA ILE A 56 -8.43 -3.15 2.05
C ILE A 56 -9.51 -4.05 1.47
N LYS A 57 -9.28 -5.36 1.51
CA LYS A 57 -10.26 -6.37 1.08
C LYS A 57 -11.18 -6.73 2.25
N PRO A 58 -12.45 -6.28 2.32
CA PRO A 58 -13.28 -6.44 3.52
C PRO A 58 -13.49 -7.91 3.92
N THR A 59 -13.73 -8.78 2.94
CA THR A 59 -13.91 -10.23 3.15
C THR A 59 -12.71 -10.90 3.83
N LEU A 60 -11.49 -10.41 3.60
CA LEU A 60 -10.27 -10.93 4.22
C LEU A 60 -9.85 -10.14 5.48
N THR A 61 -10.49 -9.00 5.73
CA THR A 61 -10.17 -8.10 6.84
C THR A 61 -10.99 -8.43 8.09
N GLY A 62 -12.31 -8.65 7.93
CA GLY A 62 -13.24 -8.97 9.00
C GLY A 62 -14.43 -8.02 9.07
N SER A 63 -14.78 -7.58 10.30
CA SER A 63 -15.95 -6.74 10.52
C SER A 63 -15.86 -5.38 9.81
N LEU A 64 -17.02 -4.79 9.50
CA LEU A 64 -17.11 -3.44 8.93
C LEU A 64 -16.41 -2.41 9.83
N GLN A 65 -16.52 -2.54 11.15
CA GLN A 65 -15.82 -1.66 12.11
C GLN A 65 -14.31 -1.73 11.94
N LYS A 66 -13.74 -2.93 11.74
CA LYS A 66 -12.30 -3.10 11.50
C LYS A 66 -11.87 -2.47 10.17
N VAL A 67 -12.68 -2.64 9.12
CA VAL A 67 -12.45 -1.97 7.82
C VAL A 67 -12.42 -0.45 7.99
N GLN A 68 -13.41 0.13 8.70
CA GLN A 68 -13.46 1.57 8.96
C GLN A 68 -12.26 2.07 9.77
N GLN A 69 -11.79 1.31 10.75
CA GLN A 69 -10.57 1.63 11.51
C GLN A 69 -9.33 1.65 10.62
N GLN A 70 -9.17 0.67 9.73
CA GLN A 70 -8.06 0.63 8.79
C GLN A 70 -8.12 1.75 7.76
N VAL A 71 -9.31 2.07 7.23
CA VAL A 71 -9.53 3.22 6.34
C VAL A 71 -9.09 4.52 7.04
N ALA A 72 -9.54 4.74 8.28
CA ALA A 72 -9.18 5.92 9.05
C ALA A 72 -7.66 6.00 9.32
N ALA A 73 -7.03 4.87 9.65
CA ALA A 73 -5.59 4.81 9.89
C ALA A 73 -4.78 5.16 8.63
N ALA A 74 -5.18 4.65 7.45
CA ALA A 74 -4.53 4.97 6.19
C ALA A 74 -4.72 6.44 5.78
N HIS A 75 -5.95 6.97 5.88
CA HIS A 75 -6.22 8.38 5.58
C HIS A 75 -5.46 9.34 6.51
N ALA A 76 -5.30 9.01 7.79
CA ALA A 76 -4.50 9.80 8.73
C ALA A 76 -3.01 9.92 8.32
N LEU A 77 -2.53 8.98 7.50
CA LEU A 77 -1.18 8.97 6.94
C LEU A 77 -1.11 9.55 5.51
N GLY A 78 -2.23 10.04 4.97
CA GLY A 78 -2.32 10.56 3.60
C GLY A 78 -2.24 9.47 2.53
N LEU A 79 -2.50 8.21 2.89
CA LEU A 79 -2.56 7.10 1.93
C LEU A 79 -3.95 7.03 1.30
N SER A 80 -4.02 6.74 0.00
CA SER A 80 -5.29 6.37 -0.64
C SER A 80 -5.73 4.98 -0.18
N VAL A 81 -7.04 4.76 -0.11
CA VAL A 81 -7.63 3.47 0.26
C VAL A 81 -8.49 2.98 -0.89
N VAL A 82 -8.31 1.72 -1.26
CA VAL A 82 -9.09 1.00 -2.29
C VAL A 82 -9.74 -0.24 -1.68
#